data_AF-A0A7K2Y5J0-F1
#
_entry.id   AF-A0A7K2Y5J0-F1
#
_cell.length_a   1.000
_cell.length_b   1.000
_cell.length_c   1.000
_cell.angle_alpha   90.00
_cell.angle_beta   90.00
_cell.angle_gamma   90.00
#
_symmetry.space_group_name_H-M   'P 1'
#
loop_
_entity.id
_entity.type
_entity.pdbx_description
1 polymer ?
#
loop_
_entity_poly.entity_id
_entity_poly.type
_entity_poly.pdbx_seq_one_letter_code
_entity_poly.pdbx_strand_id
1 'polypeptide(L)'
;MIIRQSAERVVLVRPGPGLVRAALVAGLDVWVVSDPGPHPPNARLPAELPPQRLLRVDFDDTDALRAVLTDTVRRHGIGQVLHLTSDLEKGLGSGAAAAAEEVVRELSADSGKPARTLPDAVTIRRILNESRTSAVRAHEARSVTEACSLAEDFPLPVVIKSADRSGCWWTVPVHDRPALARWAEQAVTARHSAPYLVEELLTGSKFRVETLTVDGMHLVADIAPEGTAAPLHDAEQAQIRATVRALLDLAGYESGTTRTDVLVGARGSRIAAATEPDREQAGNSRSRSTTTGGIERGTDR
;
A
#
# COMPACT_ATOMS: atom_id res chain seq x y z
N MET A 1 -36.18 -8.89 17.79
CA MET A 1 -34.95 -9.63 18.14
C MET A 1 -33.78 -8.87 17.52
N ILE A 2 -33.12 -8.00 18.29
CA ILE A 2 -31.94 -7.27 17.80
C ILE A 2 -30.78 -8.27 17.91
N ILE A 3 -30.37 -8.86 16.79
CA ILE A 3 -29.11 -9.58 16.73
C ILE A 3 -28.05 -8.51 16.98
N ARG A 4 -27.46 -8.48 18.19
CA ARG A 4 -26.23 -7.74 18.41
C ARG A 4 -25.20 -8.43 17.51
N GLN A 5 -24.95 -7.88 16.32
CA GLN A 5 -23.76 -8.25 15.57
C GLN A 5 -22.58 -8.00 16.51
N SER A 6 -21.90 -9.08 16.88
CA SER A 6 -20.65 -8.99 17.61
C SER A 6 -19.69 -8.18 16.74
N ALA A 7 -19.17 -7.06 17.25
CA ALA A 7 -18.19 -6.26 16.55
C ALA A 7 -17.05 -7.16 16.04
N GLU A 8 -16.63 -6.98 14.78
CA GLU A 8 -15.53 -7.74 14.21
C GLU A 8 -14.26 -7.45 15.02
N ARG A 9 -13.58 -8.53 15.43
CA ARG A 9 -12.36 -8.45 16.25
C ARG A 9 -11.14 -8.40 15.35
N VAL A 10 -10.26 -7.44 15.62
CA VAL A 10 -9.01 -7.26 14.87
C VAL A 10 -7.81 -7.10 15.80
N VAL A 11 -6.65 -7.58 15.36
CA VAL A 11 -5.35 -7.18 15.93
C VAL A 11 -4.72 -6.15 15.01
N LEU A 12 -4.29 -5.03 15.58
CA LEU A 12 -3.48 -4.04 14.90
C LEU A 12 -2.02 -4.19 15.35
N VAL A 13 -1.11 -4.36 14.39
CA VAL A 13 0.31 -4.56 14.65
C VAL A 13 1.06 -3.24 14.49
N ARG A 14 1.60 -2.76 15.61
CA ARG A 14 2.27 -1.45 15.77
C ARG A 14 1.53 -0.30 15.08
N PRO A 15 0.23 -0.08 15.35
CA PRO A 15 -0.52 0.95 14.67
C PRO A 15 -0.10 2.35 15.13
N GLY A 16 -0.07 3.28 14.19
CA GLY A 16 -0.09 4.70 14.46
C GLY A 16 -1.47 5.16 14.93
N PRO A 17 -1.58 6.40 15.45
CA PRO A 17 -2.86 6.92 15.97
C PRO A 17 -3.97 6.99 14.91
N GLY A 18 -3.60 7.16 13.63
CA GLY A 18 -4.54 7.19 12.51
C GLY A 18 -5.25 5.85 12.29
N LEU A 19 -4.49 4.74 12.28
CA LEU A 19 -5.06 3.40 12.08
C LEU A 19 -5.97 3.00 13.25
N VAL A 20 -5.55 3.29 14.48
CA VAL A 20 -6.40 2.99 15.65
C VAL A 20 -7.69 3.79 15.59
N ARG A 21 -7.62 5.09 15.30
CA ARG A 21 -8.82 5.93 15.16
C ARG A 21 -9.74 5.40 14.06
N ALA A 22 -9.19 5.00 12.91
CA ALA A 22 -9.97 4.40 11.84
C ALA A 22 -10.67 3.11 12.32
N ALA A 23 -9.96 2.20 12.98
CA ALA A 23 -10.55 0.96 13.50
C ALA A 23 -11.68 1.22 14.52
N LEU A 24 -11.50 2.19 15.41
CA LEU A 24 -12.51 2.57 16.40
C LEU A 24 -13.74 3.22 15.74
N VAL A 25 -13.55 4.09 14.74
CA VAL A 25 -14.65 4.68 13.95
C VAL A 25 -15.43 3.60 13.20
N ALA A 26 -14.75 2.55 12.73
CA ALA A 26 -15.40 1.39 12.12
C ALA A 26 -16.16 0.50 13.12
N GLY A 27 -16.10 0.79 14.42
CA GLY A 27 -16.74 -0.02 15.45
C GLY A 27 -16.09 -1.39 15.64
N LEU A 28 -14.82 -1.54 15.25
CA LEU A 28 -14.06 -2.77 15.44
C LEU A 28 -13.73 -2.99 16.92
N ASP A 29 -13.65 -4.26 17.31
CA ASP A 29 -13.18 -4.66 18.62
C ASP A 29 -11.66 -4.88 18.55
N VAL A 30 -10.89 -3.88 19.03
CA VAL A 30 -9.46 -3.73 18.70
C VAL A 30 -8.53 -4.28 19.79
N TRP A 31 -7.57 -5.09 19.37
CA TRP A 31 -6.34 -5.41 20.09
C TRP A 31 -5.16 -4.72 19.42
N VAL A 32 -4.21 -4.24 20.21
CA VAL A 32 -3.00 -3.59 19.71
C VAL A 32 -1.79 -4.37 20.18
N VAL A 33 -0.94 -4.78 19.25
CA VAL A 33 0.41 -5.28 19.54
C VAL A 33 1.37 -4.13 19.29
N SER A 34 2.18 -3.78 20.28
CA SER A 34 3.13 -2.67 20.20
C SER A 34 4.49 -3.07 20.70
N ASP A 35 5.52 -2.51 20.09
CA ASP A 35 6.89 -2.65 20.54
C ASP A 35 7.11 -1.91 21.87
N PRO A 36 7.90 -2.45 22.82
CA PRO A 36 8.24 -1.77 24.07
C PRO A 36 9.25 -0.63 23.90
N GLY A 37 9.88 -0.49 22.73
CA GLY A 37 10.82 0.58 22.43
C GLY A 37 10.23 1.99 22.51
N PRO A 38 11.09 3.02 22.54
CA PRO A 38 10.65 4.41 22.73
C PRO A 38 9.68 4.82 21.63
N HIS A 39 8.44 5.09 22.04
CA HIS A 39 7.41 5.63 21.16
C HIS A 39 7.69 7.11 20.90
N PRO A 40 7.61 7.60 19.66
CA PRO A 40 7.63 9.05 19.42
C PRO A 40 6.49 9.70 20.22
N PRO A 41 6.70 10.90 20.80
CA PRO A 41 5.76 11.52 21.73
C PRO A 41 4.34 11.73 21.18
N ASN A 42 4.20 11.77 19.85
CA ASN A 42 2.93 11.95 19.14
C ASN A 42 2.17 10.65 18.86
N ALA A 43 2.70 9.49 19.24
CA ALA A 43 2.11 8.19 18.99
C ALA A 43 1.34 7.63 20.20
N ARG A 44 0.89 8.50 21.13
CA ARG A 44 0.01 8.05 22.21
C ARG A 44 -1.26 7.44 21.61
N LEU A 45 -1.44 6.15 21.87
CA LEU A 45 -2.65 5.44 21.52
C LEU A 45 -3.86 6.14 22.16
N PRO A 46 -5.03 6.16 21.50
CA PRO A 46 -6.25 6.70 22.08
C PRO A 46 -6.54 6.12 23.46
N ALA A 47 -6.98 6.96 24.39
CA ALA A 47 -7.33 6.54 25.77
C ALA A 47 -8.51 5.55 25.82
N GLU A 48 -9.23 5.39 24.71
CA GLU A 48 -10.37 4.50 24.52
C GLU A 48 -9.95 3.02 24.45
N LEU A 49 -8.67 2.71 24.23
CA LEU A 49 -8.17 1.34 24.21
C LEU A 49 -7.98 0.79 25.64
N PRO A 50 -8.65 -0.32 26.01
CA PRO A 50 -8.44 -0.97 27.29
C PRO A 50 -6.98 -1.42 27.45
N PRO A 51 -6.32 -1.18 28.61
CA PRO A 51 -4.93 -1.59 28.83
C PRO A 51 -4.70 -3.10 28.62
N GLN A 52 -5.71 -3.93 28.88
CA GLN A 52 -5.64 -5.38 28.72
C GLN A 52 -5.59 -5.83 27.25
N ARG A 53 -5.91 -4.92 26.31
CA ARG A 53 -5.86 -5.15 24.87
C ARG A 53 -4.63 -4.56 24.21
N LEU A 54 -3.73 -3.99 25.01
CA LEU A 54 -2.42 -3.53 24.59
C LEU A 54 -1.38 -4.58 24.96
N LEU A 55 -0.93 -5.34 23.96
CA LEU A 55 0.07 -6.38 24.09
C LEU A 55 1.43 -5.80 23.73
N ARG A 56 2.43 -6.00 24.61
CA ARG A 56 3.80 -5.54 24.39
C ARG A 56 4.69 -6.72 24.05
N VAL A 57 5.39 -6.62 22.93
CA VAL A 57 6.33 -7.65 22.45
C VAL A 57 7.46 -6.96 21.71
N ASP A 58 8.68 -7.46 21.87
CA ASP A 58 9.83 -6.99 21.13
C ASP A 58 9.71 -7.45 19.67
N PHE A 59 9.73 -6.52 18.71
CA PHE A 59 9.60 -6.83 17.30
C PHE A 59 10.90 -7.39 16.69
N ASP A 60 12.04 -7.26 17.38
CA ASP A 60 13.28 -7.96 17.01
C ASP A 60 13.20 -9.46 17.37
N ASP A 61 12.33 -9.85 18.30
CA ASP A 61 12.03 -11.26 18.64
C ASP A 61 10.82 -11.75 17.82
N THR A 62 11.09 -12.23 16.61
CA THR A 62 10.06 -12.70 15.68
C THR A 62 9.29 -13.90 16.19
N ASP A 63 9.92 -14.76 16.98
CA ASP A 63 9.28 -15.94 17.55
C ASP A 63 8.30 -15.55 18.67
N ALA A 64 8.69 -14.60 19.52
CA ALA A 64 7.80 -14.02 20.52
C ALA A 64 6.62 -13.28 19.87
N LEU A 65 6.88 -12.47 18.84
CA LEU A 65 5.82 -11.77 18.08
C LEU A 65 4.82 -12.77 17.49
N ARG A 66 5.32 -13.81 16.82
CA ARG A 66 4.50 -14.89 16.25
C ARG A 66 3.68 -15.60 17.32
N ALA A 67 4.28 -15.93 18.44
CA ALA A 67 3.59 -16.59 19.55
C ALA A 67 2.46 -15.72 20.11
N VAL A 68 2.73 -14.45 20.39
CA VAL A 68 1.74 -13.49 20.90
C VAL A 68 0.57 -13.32 19.92
N LEU A 69 0.86 -13.12 18.64
CA LEU A 69 -0.18 -12.96 17.62
C LEU A 69 -1.03 -14.23 17.48
N THR A 70 -0.40 -15.39 17.37
CA THR A 70 -1.09 -16.69 17.24
C THR A 70 -1.99 -16.96 18.45
N ASP A 71 -1.46 -16.78 19.66
CA ASP A 71 -2.19 -17.00 20.91
C ASP A 71 -3.37 -16.05 21.05
N THR A 72 -3.16 -14.77 20.73
CA THR A 72 -4.21 -13.74 20.80
C THR A 72 -5.33 -14.03 19.79
N VAL A 73 -4.97 -14.35 18.54
CA VAL A 73 -5.92 -14.68 17.48
C VAL A 73 -6.77 -15.88 17.87
N ARG A 74 -6.14 -16.95 18.37
CA ARG A 74 -6.84 -18.17 18.78
C ARG A 74 -7.71 -17.96 20.02
N ARG A 75 -7.17 -17.33 21.07
CA ARG A 75 -7.87 -17.15 22.36
C ARG A 75 -9.11 -16.27 22.21
N HIS A 76 -9.04 -15.23 21.38
CA HIS A 76 -10.12 -14.25 21.24
C HIS A 76 -10.98 -14.44 19.97
N GLY A 77 -10.65 -15.45 19.15
CA GLY A 77 -11.36 -15.73 17.89
C GLY A 77 -11.32 -14.52 16.96
N ILE A 78 -10.13 -13.96 16.77
CA ILE A 78 -9.92 -12.75 15.96
C ILE A 78 -9.89 -13.14 14.50
N GLY A 79 -10.64 -12.43 13.67
CA GLY A 79 -10.77 -12.75 12.25
C GLY A 79 -9.67 -12.17 11.37
N GLN A 80 -8.99 -11.11 11.82
CA GLN A 80 -8.02 -10.36 11.00
C GLN A 80 -6.87 -9.81 11.83
N VAL A 81 -5.67 -9.82 11.23
CA VAL A 81 -4.47 -9.14 11.71
C VAL A 81 -4.12 -8.07 10.69
N LEU A 82 -4.08 -6.81 11.10
CA LEU A 82 -3.93 -5.66 10.22
C LEU A 82 -2.72 -4.83 10.63
N HIS A 83 -2.09 -4.21 9.64
CA HIS A 83 -0.99 -3.27 9.85
C HIS A 83 -0.96 -2.23 8.74
N LEU A 84 -0.29 -1.12 9.01
CA LEU A 84 0.14 -0.17 7.99
C LEU A 84 1.65 -0.28 7.85
N THR A 85 2.13 -0.41 6.62
CA THR A 85 3.57 -0.50 6.36
C THR A 85 4.30 0.73 6.89
N SER A 86 3.71 1.93 6.81
CA SER A 86 4.39 3.14 7.32
C SER A 86 4.56 3.12 8.84
N ASP A 87 3.61 2.55 9.57
CA ASP A 87 3.68 2.48 11.03
C ASP A 87 4.72 1.46 11.52
N LEU A 88 4.90 0.35 10.78
CA LEU A 88 6.00 -0.58 11.01
C LEU A 88 7.36 0.06 10.73
N GLU A 89 7.50 0.75 9.59
CA GLU A 89 8.75 1.44 9.21
C GLU A 89 9.10 2.59 10.18
N LYS A 90 8.10 3.27 10.75
CA LYS A 90 8.29 4.35 11.72
C LYS A 90 8.72 3.79 13.08
N GLY A 91 10.03 3.65 13.25
CA GLY A 91 10.69 3.41 14.54
C GLY A 91 10.98 1.94 14.85
N LEU A 92 10.89 1.04 13.86
CA LEU A 92 11.63 -0.22 13.87
C LEU A 92 12.83 -0.10 12.93
N GLY A 93 13.88 -0.88 13.18
CA GLY A 93 14.89 -1.12 12.14
C GLY A 93 14.24 -1.79 10.92
N SER A 94 14.75 -1.53 9.71
CA SER A 94 14.15 -2.08 8.49
C SER A 94 14.11 -3.62 8.45
N GLY A 95 14.98 -4.29 9.21
CA GLY A 95 14.96 -5.75 9.37
C GLY A 95 13.77 -6.23 10.20
N ALA A 96 13.55 -5.64 11.38
CA ALA A 96 12.45 -5.97 12.26
C ALA A 96 11.08 -5.66 11.63
N ALA A 97 10.95 -4.54 10.91
CA ALA A 97 9.73 -4.19 10.19
C ALA A 97 9.37 -5.27 9.15
N ALA A 98 10.34 -5.70 8.33
CA ALA A 98 10.12 -6.74 7.32
C ALA A 98 9.81 -8.11 7.95
N ALA A 99 10.48 -8.46 9.05
CA ALA A 99 10.22 -9.72 9.73
C ALA A 99 8.83 -9.75 10.40
N ALA A 100 8.42 -8.64 11.00
CA ALA A 100 7.07 -8.50 11.56
C ALA A 100 5.98 -8.59 10.49
N GLU A 101 6.20 -7.97 9.33
CA GLU A 101 5.29 -8.05 8.18
C GLU A 101 5.16 -9.49 7.68
N GLU A 102 6.26 -10.25 7.58
CA GLU A 102 6.23 -11.66 7.20
C GLU A 102 5.39 -12.50 8.18
N VAL A 103 5.57 -12.29 9.49
CA VAL A 103 4.77 -12.98 10.53
C VAL A 103 3.28 -12.66 10.36
N VAL A 104 2.92 -11.41 10.09
CA VAL A 104 1.52 -11.01 9.86
C VAL A 104 0.95 -11.64 8.60
N ARG A 105 1.74 -11.70 7.52
CA ARG A 105 1.34 -12.31 6.25
C ARG A 105 1.07 -13.80 6.39
N GLU A 106 1.95 -14.53 7.07
CA GLU A 106 1.78 -15.96 7.34
C GLU A 106 0.49 -16.24 8.13
N LEU A 107 0.21 -15.45 9.18
CA LEU A 107 -1.01 -15.60 9.97
C LEU A 107 -2.28 -15.25 9.20
N SER A 108 -2.18 -14.28 8.28
CA SER A 108 -3.30 -13.88 7.43
C SER A 108 -3.63 -14.98 6.41
N ALA A 109 -2.62 -15.66 5.86
CA ALA A 109 -2.81 -16.80 4.98
C ALA A 109 -3.49 -18.00 5.68
N ASP A 110 -3.16 -18.23 6.95
CA ASP A 110 -3.76 -19.29 7.78
C ASP A 110 -5.23 -19.03 8.14
N SER A 111 -5.70 -17.78 8.02
CA SER A 111 -7.07 -17.39 8.43
C SER A 111 -8.19 -17.95 7.53
N GLY A 112 -7.85 -18.47 6.34
CA GLY A 112 -8.80 -19.15 5.44
C GLY A 112 -9.91 -18.27 4.86
N LYS A 113 -10.01 -16.98 5.24
CA LYS A 113 -10.91 -16.02 4.60
C LYS A 113 -10.28 -15.60 3.26
N PRO A 114 -10.98 -15.70 2.12
CA PRO A 114 -10.50 -15.12 0.88
C PRO A 114 -10.51 -13.60 1.03
N ALA A 115 -9.34 -13.02 1.33
CA ALA A 115 -9.17 -11.57 1.22
C ALA A 115 -9.44 -11.21 -0.25
N ARG A 116 -10.42 -10.32 -0.48
CA ARG A 116 -10.66 -9.81 -1.82
C ARG A 116 -9.50 -8.88 -2.15
N THR A 117 -8.50 -9.43 -2.84
CA THR A 117 -7.26 -8.71 -3.09
C THR A 117 -7.49 -7.56 -4.06
N LEU A 118 -6.76 -6.47 -3.87
CA LEU A 118 -6.76 -5.38 -4.81
C LEU A 118 -6.38 -5.88 -6.24
N PRO A 119 -7.09 -5.43 -7.30
CA PRO A 119 -6.73 -5.79 -8.68
C PRO A 119 -5.32 -5.33 -9.06
N ASP A 120 -4.79 -5.86 -10.15
CA ASP A 120 -3.49 -5.44 -10.68
C ASP A 120 -3.50 -3.99 -11.22
N ALA A 121 -2.31 -3.44 -11.46
CA ALA A 121 -2.18 -2.03 -11.86
C ALA A 121 -2.88 -1.72 -13.20
N VAL A 122 -2.91 -2.67 -14.14
CA VAL A 122 -3.61 -2.52 -15.43
C VAL A 122 -5.11 -2.44 -15.23
N THR A 123 -5.67 -3.33 -14.40
CA THR A 123 -7.09 -3.37 -14.07
C THR A 123 -7.51 -2.13 -13.29
N ILE A 124 -6.72 -1.71 -12.29
CA ILE A 124 -6.94 -0.45 -11.57
C ILE A 124 -6.97 0.72 -12.54
N ARG A 125 -5.98 0.83 -13.43
CA ARG A 125 -5.92 1.94 -14.39
C ARG A 125 -7.13 1.93 -15.34
N ARG A 126 -7.54 0.76 -15.82
CA ARG A 126 -8.73 0.60 -16.66
C ARG A 126 -9.98 1.12 -15.96
N ILE A 127 -10.22 0.69 -14.72
CA ILE A 127 -11.35 1.11 -13.88
C ILE A 127 -11.36 2.64 -13.68
N LEU A 128 -10.21 3.22 -13.34
CA LEU A 128 -10.07 4.67 -13.13
C LEU A 128 -10.36 5.46 -14.42
N ASN A 129 -9.86 4.99 -15.56
CA ASN A 129 -10.08 5.66 -16.84
C ASN A 129 -11.53 5.53 -17.33
N GLU A 130 -12.14 4.35 -17.23
CA GLU A 130 -13.53 4.10 -17.63
C GLU A 130 -14.54 4.89 -16.79
N SER A 131 -14.32 4.96 -15.47
CA SER A 131 -15.14 5.76 -14.54
C SER A 131 -14.85 7.26 -14.60
N ARG A 132 -13.80 7.68 -15.31
CA ARG A 132 -13.24 9.04 -15.30
C ARG A 132 -12.75 9.52 -13.93
N THR A 133 -12.67 8.62 -12.94
CA THR A 133 -12.11 8.91 -11.63
C THR A 133 -10.59 8.89 -11.74
N SER A 134 -9.93 10.04 -11.59
CA SER A 134 -8.47 10.12 -11.73
C SER A 134 -7.96 9.58 -13.09
N ALA A 135 -8.68 9.89 -14.18
CA ALA A 135 -8.30 9.45 -15.51
C ALA A 135 -6.95 10.05 -15.96
N VAL A 136 -6.18 9.22 -16.66
CA VAL A 136 -4.90 9.57 -17.30
C VAL A 136 -4.83 8.86 -18.66
N ARG A 137 -3.98 9.35 -19.55
CA ARG A 137 -3.66 8.60 -20.77
C ARG A 137 -2.88 7.34 -20.40
N ALA A 138 -3.42 6.17 -20.76
CA ALA A 138 -2.78 4.89 -20.49
C ALA A 138 -3.15 3.84 -21.54
N HIS A 139 -2.21 2.96 -21.89
CA HIS A 139 -2.41 1.84 -22.81
C HIS A 139 -1.78 0.57 -22.24
N GLU A 140 -2.48 -0.54 -22.42
CA GLU A 140 -1.99 -1.88 -22.10
C GLU A 140 -1.19 -2.43 -23.28
N ALA A 141 -0.04 -3.04 -22.98
CA ALA A 141 0.78 -3.77 -23.94
C ALA A 141 0.93 -5.24 -23.52
N ARG A 142 0.95 -6.13 -24.51
CA ARG A 142 1.08 -7.58 -24.32
C ARG A 142 2.51 -8.08 -24.52
N SER A 143 3.42 -7.20 -24.91
CA SER A 143 4.84 -7.51 -25.09
C SER A 143 5.71 -6.28 -24.83
N VAL A 144 7.01 -6.50 -24.59
CA VAL A 144 8.00 -5.41 -24.49
C VAL A 144 8.03 -4.59 -25.78
N THR A 145 8.00 -5.24 -26.94
CA THR A 145 7.98 -4.55 -28.24
C THR A 145 6.77 -3.64 -28.39
N GLU A 146 5.58 -4.12 -28.04
CA GLU A 146 4.36 -3.31 -28.09
C GLU A 146 4.40 -2.15 -27.10
N ALA A 147 4.92 -2.37 -25.89
CA ALA A 147 5.11 -1.31 -24.91
C ALA A 147 6.08 -0.22 -25.43
N CYS A 148 7.17 -0.61 -26.12
CA CYS A 148 8.06 0.34 -26.78
C CYS A 148 7.36 1.14 -27.87
N SER A 149 6.61 0.47 -28.77
CA SER A 149 5.84 1.16 -29.82
C SER A 149 4.84 2.16 -29.23
N LEU A 150 4.08 1.76 -28.20
CA LEU A 150 3.16 2.65 -27.51
C LEU A 150 3.87 3.82 -26.83
N ALA A 151 5.04 3.59 -26.22
CA ALA A 151 5.82 4.65 -25.59
C ALA A 151 6.37 5.67 -26.61
N GLU A 152 6.58 5.28 -27.87
CA GLU A 152 6.95 6.20 -28.95
C GLU A 152 5.75 7.00 -29.48
N ASP A 153 4.56 6.41 -29.47
CA ASP A 153 3.29 7.09 -29.80
C ASP A 153 2.86 8.05 -28.66
N PHE A 154 3.31 7.81 -27.44
CA PHE A 154 3.22 8.76 -26.35
C PHE A 154 4.33 9.81 -26.47
N PRO A 155 4.02 11.13 -26.37
CA PRO A 155 5.08 12.09 -26.17
C PRO A 155 5.76 11.78 -24.82
N LEU A 156 7.03 11.38 -24.87
CA LEU A 156 7.86 11.21 -23.67
C LEU A 156 7.88 12.51 -22.86
N PRO A 157 7.96 12.44 -21.51
CA PRO A 157 8.17 11.23 -20.69
C PRO A 157 6.91 10.38 -20.46
N VAL A 158 7.12 9.08 -20.26
CA VAL A 158 6.07 8.11 -19.87
C VAL A 158 6.47 7.34 -18.61
N VAL A 159 5.52 6.65 -18.03
CA VAL A 159 5.76 5.62 -17.01
C VAL A 159 5.39 4.27 -17.61
N ILE A 160 6.29 3.30 -17.48
CA ILE A 160 5.99 1.91 -17.82
C ILE A 160 5.92 1.08 -16.56
N LYS A 161 4.81 0.36 -16.37
CA LYS A 161 4.61 -0.57 -15.27
C LYS A 161 4.55 -2.00 -15.76
N SER A 162 5.11 -2.92 -14.97
CA SER A 162 5.17 -4.34 -15.30
C SER A 162 5.28 -5.19 -14.05
N ALA A 163 4.71 -6.39 -14.08
CA ALA A 163 4.89 -7.36 -13.02
C ALA A 163 6.17 -8.19 -13.23
N ASP A 164 6.91 -8.43 -12.15
CA ASP A 164 7.96 -9.45 -12.16
C ASP A 164 7.40 -10.86 -11.97
N ARG A 165 8.27 -11.88 -11.88
CA ARG A 165 7.88 -13.29 -11.70
C ARG A 165 7.13 -13.58 -10.39
N SER A 166 7.24 -12.70 -9.39
CA SER A 166 6.46 -12.79 -8.15
C SER A 166 5.10 -12.11 -8.25
N GLY A 167 4.79 -11.44 -9.36
CA GLY A 167 3.61 -10.60 -9.48
C GLY A 167 3.77 -9.23 -8.82
N CYS A 168 4.98 -8.84 -8.40
CA CYS A 168 5.22 -7.51 -7.86
C CYS A 168 5.30 -6.51 -9.01
N TRP A 169 4.57 -5.40 -8.88
CA TRP A 169 4.50 -4.37 -9.90
C TRP A 169 5.62 -3.35 -9.76
N TRP A 170 6.41 -3.24 -10.81
CA TRP A 170 7.44 -2.24 -10.97
C TRP A 170 6.88 -1.04 -11.72
N THR A 171 7.35 0.15 -11.37
CA THR A 171 6.98 1.41 -12.01
C THR A 171 8.27 2.13 -12.42
N VAL A 172 8.48 2.29 -13.72
CA VAL A 172 9.72 2.85 -14.27
C VAL A 172 9.41 4.11 -15.08
N PRO A 173 9.89 5.30 -14.67
CA PRO A 173 9.82 6.48 -15.50
C PRO A 173 10.80 6.37 -16.68
N VAL A 174 10.34 6.74 -17.86
CA VAL A 174 11.11 6.71 -19.12
C VAL A 174 11.06 8.09 -19.74
N HIS A 175 12.19 8.81 -19.67
CA HIS A 175 12.27 10.21 -20.09
C HIS A 175 12.67 10.41 -21.55
N ASP A 176 13.40 9.45 -22.11
CA ASP A 176 13.97 9.55 -23.46
C ASP A 176 14.09 8.16 -24.11
N ARG A 177 14.38 8.15 -25.41
CA ARG A 177 14.55 6.90 -26.18
C ARG A 177 15.68 6.00 -25.65
N PRO A 178 16.85 6.53 -25.26
CA PRO A 178 17.87 5.70 -24.60
C PRO A 178 17.38 5.03 -23.31
N ALA A 179 16.59 5.70 -22.48
CA ALA A 179 15.96 5.12 -21.29
C ALA A 179 14.96 4.03 -21.66
N LEU A 180 14.18 4.22 -22.74
CA LEU A 180 13.25 3.21 -23.24
C LEU A 180 13.97 1.93 -23.68
N ALA A 181 15.10 2.07 -24.39
CA ALA A 181 15.94 0.94 -24.80
C ALA A 181 16.50 0.17 -23.59
N ARG A 182 17.03 0.89 -22.59
CA ARG A 182 17.52 0.28 -21.33
C ARG A 182 16.40 -0.44 -20.58
N TRP A 183 15.22 0.15 -20.50
CA TRP A 183 14.05 -0.49 -19.90
C TRP A 183 13.69 -1.80 -20.61
N ALA A 184 13.69 -1.81 -21.95
CA ALA A 184 13.36 -2.99 -22.73
C ALA A 184 14.34 -4.14 -22.49
N GLU A 185 15.65 -3.85 -22.46
CA GLU A 185 16.69 -4.82 -22.12
C GLU A 185 16.49 -5.38 -20.71
N GLN A 186 16.25 -4.50 -19.74
CA GLN A 186 16.02 -4.89 -18.35
C GLN A 186 14.76 -5.74 -18.17
N ALA A 187 13.66 -5.40 -18.82
CA ALA A 187 12.41 -6.16 -18.75
C ALA A 187 12.60 -7.61 -19.22
N VAL A 188 13.38 -7.80 -20.30
CA VAL A 188 13.73 -9.13 -20.81
C VAL A 188 14.65 -9.88 -19.85
N THR A 189 15.72 -9.24 -19.37
CA THR A 189 16.68 -9.87 -18.44
C THR A 189 16.03 -10.24 -17.11
N ALA A 190 15.22 -9.35 -16.54
CA ALA A 190 14.49 -9.56 -15.29
C ALA A 190 13.27 -10.49 -15.46
N ARG A 191 12.96 -10.90 -16.70
CA ARG A 191 11.81 -11.75 -17.06
C ARG A 191 10.50 -11.18 -16.53
N HIS A 192 10.30 -9.88 -16.71
CA HIS A 192 9.00 -9.26 -16.46
C HIS A 192 7.97 -9.86 -17.40
N SER A 193 6.75 -10.01 -16.89
CA SER A 193 5.65 -10.64 -17.63
C SER A 193 4.61 -9.60 -18.01
N ALA A 194 4.04 -9.78 -19.20
CA ALA A 194 2.83 -9.08 -19.60
C ALA A 194 1.67 -9.39 -18.63
N PRO A 195 0.69 -8.48 -18.50
CA PRO A 195 0.56 -7.23 -19.25
C PRO A 195 1.50 -6.12 -18.75
N TYR A 196 1.89 -5.25 -19.68
CA TYR A 196 2.61 -4.00 -19.44
C TYR A 196 1.62 -2.84 -19.48
N LEU A 197 1.89 -1.78 -18.73
CA LEU A 197 1.07 -0.58 -18.71
C LEU A 197 1.93 0.64 -19.04
N VAL A 198 1.63 1.32 -20.12
CA VAL A 198 2.28 2.56 -20.54
C VAL A 198 1.35 3.73 -20.21
N GLU A 199 1.78 4.64 -19.36
CA GLU A 199 1.00 5.80 -18.90
C GLU A 199 1.73 7.12 -19.17
N GLU A 200 1.00 8.23 -19.28
CA GLU A 200 1.64 9.54 -19.17
C GLU A 200 2.35 9.69 -17.81
N LEU A 201 3.54 10.29 -17.79
CA LEU A 201 4.22 10.59 -16.54
C LEU A 201 3.42 11.66 -15.78
N LEU A 202 2.88 11.28 -14.62
CA LEU A 202 2.25 12.22 -13.70
C LEU A 202 3.31 13.08 -13.02
N THR A 203 3.02 14.37 -12.88
CA THR A 203 3.89 15.37 -12.24
C THR A 203 3.16 16.06 -11.09
N GLY A 204 3.91 16.51 -10.09
CA GLY A 204 3.39 17.18 -8.90
C GLY A 204 3.93 16.59 -7.61
N SER A 205 3.42 17.10 -6.49
CA SER A 205 3.79 16.62 -5.17
C SER A 205 3.16 15.26 -4.90
N LYS A 206 3.98 14.30 -4.44
CA LYS A 206 3.54 12.94 -4.15
C LYS A 206 3.10 12.80 -2.69
N PHE A 207 1.98 12.14 -2.48
CA PHE A 207 1.42 11.81 -1.18
C PHE A 207 1.10 10.33 -1.10
N ARG A 208 1.48 9.73 0.02
CA ARG A 208 1.12 8.36 0.39
C ARG A 208 -0.14 8.40 1.24
N VAL A 209 -1.15 7.65 0.84
CA VAL A 209 -2.43 7.54 1.55
C VAL A 209 -2.59 6.12 2.06
N GLU A 210 -2.76 5.98 3.37
CA GLU A 210 -3.01 4.68 3.98
C GLU A 210 -4.47 4.58 4.42
N THR A 211 -5.13 3.49 4.04
CA THR A 211 -6.59 3.32 4.22
C THR A 211 -6.89 1.98 4.87
N LEU A 212 -7.81 1.99 5.85
CA LEU A 212 -8.44 0.80 6.40
C LEU A 212 -9.82 0.63 5.75
N THR A 213 -10.13 -0.58 5.30
CA THR A 213 -11.45 -0.95 4.77
C THR A 213 -12.08 -2.05 5.63
N VAL A 214 -13.35 -1.88 5.99
CA VAL A 214 -14.17 -2.85 6.72
C VAL A 214 -15.56 -2.87 6.12
N ASP A 215 -16.04 -4.02 5.66
CA ASP A 215 -17.34 -4.18 5.00
C ASP A 215 -17.60 -3.11 3.91
N GLY A 216 -16.57 -2.80 3.11
CA GLY A 216 -16.59 -1.77 2.05
C GLY A 216 -16.52 -0.32 2.55
N MET A 217 -16.47 -0.07 3.87
CA MET A 217 -16.28 1.27 4.41
C MET A 217 -14.80 1.67 4.43
N HIS A 218 -14.45 2.66 3.61
CA HIS A 218 -13.07 3.13 3.43
C HIS A 218 -12.69 4.31 4.34
N LEU A 219 -11.88 4.03 5.36
CA LEU A 219 -11.37 5.00 6.33
C LEU A 219 -9.91 5.33 6.07
N VAL A 220 -9.65 6.53 5.56
CA VAL A 220 -8.29 7.05 5.36
C VAL A 220 -7.67 7.32 6.72
N ALA A 221 -6.63 6.56 7.05
CA ALA A 221 -5.92 6.57 8.33
C ALA A 221 -4.78 7.59 8.36
N ASP A 222 -4.05 7.74 7.26
CA ASP A 222 -2.95 8.71 7.12
C ASP A 222 -2.85 9.28 5.70
N ILE A 223 -2.39 10.52 5.59
CA ILE A 223 -1.98 11.15 4.33
C ILE A 223 -0.63 11.81 4.59
N ALA A 224 0.44 11.17 4.13
CA ALA A 224 1.81 11.61 4.36
C ALA A 224 2.43 12.16 3.07
N PRO A 225 3.06 13.34 3.09
CA PRO A 225 3.88 13.82 1.97
C PRO A 225 5.07 12.89 1.77
N GLU A 226 5.45 12.67 0.50
CA GLU A 226 6.72 12.04 0.16
C GLU A 226 7.72 13.13 -0.27
N GLY A 227 8.96 13.03 0.24
CA GLY A 227 10.00 14.04 0.01
C GLY A 227 9.70 15.38 0.68
N THR A 228 9.91 16.48 -0.06
CA THR A 228 9.78 17.86 0.43
C THR A 228 8.42 18.49 0.09
N ALA A 229 7.41 17.68 -0.22
CA ALA A 229 6.08 18.17 -0.55
C ALA A 229 5.51 19.06 0.56
N ALA A 230 4.92 20.19 0.16
CA ALA A 230 4.29 21.12 1.09
C ALA A 230 3.08 20.46 1.78
N PRO A 231 2.74 20.88 3.01
CA PRO A 231 1.52 20.44 3.66
C PRO A 231 0.28 20.78 2.82
N LEU A 232 -0.65 19.82 2.73
CA LEU A 232 -1.91 19.98 2.00
C LEU A 232 -2.88 20.88 2.75
N HIS A 233 -3.60 21.73 2.01
CA HIS A 233 -4.77 22.43 2.52
C HIS A 233 -5.96 21.46 2.68
N ASP A 234 -6.91 21.81 3.54
CA ASP A 234 -8.07 20.94 3.88
C ASP A 234 -8.87 20.49 2.65
N ALA A 235 -9.03 21.37 1.66
CA ALA A 235 -9.72 21.06 0.41
C ALA A 235 -8.98 19.99 -0.41
N GLU A 236 -7.66 20.07 -0.49
CA GLU A 236 -6.84 19.09 -1.23
C GLU A 236 -6.84 17.74 -0.49
N GLN A 237 -6.75 17.75 0.83
CA GLN A 237 -6.90 16.53 1.63
C GLN A 237 -8.28 15.89 1.43
N ALA A 238 -9.35 16.69 1.39
CA ALA A 238 -10.70 16.19 1.13
C ALA A 238 -10.81 15.57 -0.26
N GLN A 239 -10.21 16.20 -1.28
CA GLN A 239 -10.17 15.68 -2.64
C GLN A 239 -9.39 14.36 -2.73
N ILE A 240 -8.24 14.26 -2.06
CA ILE A 240 -7.46 13.02 -1.98
C ILE A 240 -8.30 11.92 -1.33
N ARG A 241 -8.91 12.19 -0.17
CA ARG A 241 -9.79 11.22 0.52
C ARG A 241 -10.93 10.75 -0.39
N ALA A 242 -11.62 11.66 -1.07
CA ALA A 242 -12.71 11.32 -1.97
C ALA A 242 -12.23 10.44 -3.14
N THR A 243 -11.09 10.79 -3.74
CA THR A 243 -10.52 10.08 -4.89
C THR A 243 -10.07 8.66 -4.53
N VAL A 244 -9.42 8.49 -3.38
CA VAL A 244 -8.97 7.17 -2.90
C VAL A 244 -10.16 6.28 -2.53
N ARG A 245 -11.19 6.83 -1.87
CA ARG A 245 -12.41 6.07 -1.57
C ARG A 245 -13.11 5.60 -2.84
N ALA A 246 -13.27 6.50 -3.82
CA ALA A 246 -13.87 6.15 -5.10
C ALA A 246 -13.10 5.05 -5.84
N LEU A 247 -11.76 5.05 -5.79
CA LEU A 247 -10.97 3.93 -6.32
C LEU A 247 -11.36 2.61 -5.65
N LEU A 248 -11.37 2.58 -4.31
CA LEU A 248 -11.58 1.33 -3.58
C LEU A 248 -13.02 0.81 -3.75
N ASP A 249 -14.00 1.72 -3.82
CA ASP A 249 -15.39 1.40 -4.18
C ASP A 249 -15.47 0.78 -5.58
N LEU A 250 -14.84 1.41 -6.57
CA LEU A 250 -14.82 0.93 -7.96
C LEU A 250 -14.05 -0.38 -8.13
N ALA A 251 -13.02 -0.61 -7.32
CA ALA A 251 -12.29 -1.87 -7.27
C ALA A 251 -13.06 -2.99 -6.54
N GLY A 252 -14.17 -2.66 -5.88
CA GLY A 252 -14.93 -3.59 -5.05
C GLY A 252 -14.14 -4.12 -3.87
N TYR A 253 -13.21 -3.31 -3.33
CA TYR A 253 -12.39 -3.69 -2.19
C TYR A 253 -13.23 -3.63 -0.92
N GLU A 254 -13.28 -4.71 -0.14
CA GLU A 254 -14.26 -4.83 0.96
C GLU A 254 -13.62 -4.91 2.34
N SER A 255 -12.35 -5.29 2.44
CA SER A 255 -11.68 -5.48 3.73
C SER A 255 -10.16 -5.42 3.59
N GLY A 256 -9.48 -4.87 4.61
CA GLY A 256 -8.02 -4.85 4.72
C GLY A 256 -7.43 -3.45 4.67
N THR A 257 -6.10 -3.36 4.65
CA THR A 257 -5.37 -2.11 4.54
C THR A 257 -4.77 -1.93 3.16
N THR A 258 -4.76 -0.69 2.67
CA THR A 258 -4.14 -0.34 1.37
C THR A 258 -3.26 0.90 1.51
N ARG A 259 -2.23 0.94 0.66
CA ARG A 259 -1.41 2.12 0.40
C ARG A 259 -1.73 2.61 -1.01
N THR A 260 -2.05 3.89 -1.14
CA THR A 260 -2.30 4.55 -2.43
C THR A 260 -1.36 5.74 -2.60
N ASP A 261 -0.62 5.75 -3.70
CA ASP A 261 0.22 6.88 -4.10
C ASP A 261 -0.61 7.84 -4.95
N VAL A 262 -0.67 9.10 -4.51
CA VAL A 262 -1.42 10.17 -5.16
C VAL A 262 -0.48 11.33 -5.48
N LEU A 263 -0.46 11.78 -6.73
CA LEU A 263 0.20 13.02 -7.13
C LEU A 263 -0.80 14.17 -7.15
N VAL A 264 -0.42 15.31 -6.58
CA VAL A 264 -1.16 16.56 -6.62
C VAL A 264 -0.39 17.54 -7.49
N GLY A 265 -0.97 17.90 -8.64
CA GLY A 265 -0.37 18.82 -9.60
C GLY A 265 -1.40 19.71 -10.28
N ALA A 266 -1.02 20.38 -11.36
CA ALA A 266 -1.87 21.36 -12.06
C ALA A 266 -3.22 20.82 -12.55
N ARG A 267 -3.33 19.50 -12.76
CA ARG A 267 -4.57 18.81 -13.19
C ARG A 267 -5.40 18.26 -12.02
N GLY A 268 -5.06 18.65 -10.78
CA GLY A 268 -5.64 18.11 -9.55
C GLY A 268 -5.00 16.78 -9.13
N SER A 269 -5.60 16.13 -8.13
CA SER A 269 -5.12 14.85 -7.59
C SER A 269 -5.26 13.71 -8.62
N ARG A 270 -4.22 12.88 -8.75
CA ARG A 270 -4.21 11.67 -9.59
C ARG A 270 -3.58 10.50 -8.86
N ILE A 271 -4.23 9.34 -8.94
CA ILE A 271 -3.72 8.07 -8.44
C ILE A 271 -2.63 7.56 -9.38
N ALA A 272 -1.45 7.39 -8.81
CA ALA A 272 -0.30 6.79 -9.50
C ALA A 272 -0.22 5.29 -9.25
N ALA A 273 -0.47 4.83 -8.03
CA ALA A 273 -0.44 3.41 -7.69
C ALA A 273 -1.34 3.13 -6.49
N ALA A 274 -1.80 1.89 -6.37
CA ALA A 274 -2.42 1.39 -5.15
C ALA A 274 -1.99 -0.06 -4.94
N THR A 275 -1.62 -0.39 -3.71
CA THR A 275 -1.08 -1.69 -3.32
C THR A 275 -1.57 -2.10 -1.95
N GLU A 276 -1.59 -3.40 -1.72
CA GLU A 276 -1.72 -3.97 -0.38
C GLU A 276 -0.31 -4.04 0.25
N PRO A 277 -0.18 -3.83 1.57
CA PRO A 277 1.09 -3.94 2.29
C PRO A 277 1.90 -5.18 1.91
N ASP A 278 1.25 -6.35 1.95
CA ASP A 278 1.88 -7.65 1.70
C ASP A 278 2.48 -7.80 0.29
N ARG A 279 2.01 -7.01 -0.69
CA ARG A 279 2.50 -7.04 -2.07
C ARG A 279 3.62 -6.03 -2.35
N GLU A 280 3.81 -5.04 -1.48
CA GLU A 280 4.80 -3.98 -1.66
C GLU A 280 6.23 -4.48 -1.39
N GLN A 281 6.42 -5.38 -0.41
CA GLN A 281 7.75 -5.81 0.02
C GLN A 281 8.37 -6.90 -0.87
N ALA A 282 7.56 -7.70 -1.57
CA ALA A 282 8.04 -8.71 -2.52
C ALA A 282 8.95 -8.10 -3.61
N GLY A 283 8.70 -6.86 -4.03
CA GLY A 283 9.55 -6.13 -4.98
C GLY A 283 10.75 -5.43 -4.32
N ASN A 284 10.58 -4.91 -3.11
CA ASN A 284 11.60 -4.10 -2.43
C ASN A 284 12.77 -4.93 -1.85
N SER A 285 12.52 -6.10 -1.29
CA SER A 285 13.57 -6.96 -0.71
C SER A 285 14.48 -7.59 -1.77
N ARG A 286 13.97 -7.78 -3.00
CA ARG A 286 14.74 -8.31 -4.14
C ARG A 286 15.52 -7.24 -4.91
N SER A 287 15.08 -5.99 -4.86
CA SER A 287 15.80 -4.84 -5.43
C SER A 287 17.14 -4.57 -4.74
N ARG A 288 17.21 -4.79 -3.41
CA ARG A 288 18.43 -4.54 -2.62
C ARG A 288 19.55 -5.56 -2.86
N SER A 289 19.24 -6.77 -3.35
CA SER A 289 20.28 -7.77 -3.65
C SER A 289 20.88 -7.63 -5.05
N THR A 290 20.33 -6.75 -5.90
CA THR A 290 20.81 -6.50 -7.28
C THR A 290 21.45 -5.12 -7.48
N THR A 291 21.62 -4.32 -6.41
CA THR A 291 22.16 -2.97 -6.53
C THR A 291 23.69 -2.94 -6.59
N THR A 292 24.25 -3.25 -7.76
CA THR A 292 25.45 -2.55 -8.28
C THR A 292 25.13 -1.79 -9.59
N GLY A 293 23.85 -1.66 -9.96
CA GLY A 293 23.41 -0.83 -11.07
C GLY A 293 22.08 -0.16 -10.75
N GLY A 294 22.05 1.17 -10.83
CA GLY A 294 20.98 2.03 -10.31
C GLY A 294 19.57 1.61 -10.72
N ILE A 295 18.81 1.18 -9.71
CA ILE A 295 17.35 1.18 -9.68
C ILE A 295 17.00 2.08 -8.50
N GLU A 296 16.75 3.35 -8.74
CA GLU A 296 16.24 4.25 -7.71
C GLU A 296 14.72 4.11 -7.65
N ARG A 297 14.19 3.88 -6.43
CA ARG A 297 12.81 4.25 -6.12
C ARG A 297 12.68 5.74 -6.38
N GLY A 298 11.58 6.17 -7.00
CA GLY A 298 11.33 7.57 -7.34
C GLY A 298 11.71 8.54 -6.23
N THR A 299 12.85 9.19 -6.42
CA THR A 299 13.21 10.49 -5.86
C THR A 299 13.82 11.28 -6.99
N ASP A 300 13.00 11.81 -7.89
CA ASP A 300 13.48 12.78 -8.87
C ASP A 300 13.27 14.20 -8.35
N ARG A 301 14.36 14.96 -8.46
CA ARG A 301 14.38 16.41 -8.46
C ARG A 301 13.66 16.96 -9.69
#